data_AF-A0A2L2X9K8-F1
#
_entry.id   AF-A0A2L2X9K8-F1
#
_cell.length_a   1.000
_cell.length_b   1.000
_cell.length_c   1.000
_cell.angle_alpha   90.00
_cell.angle_beta   90.00
_cell.angle_gamma   90.00
#
_symmetry.space_group_name_H-M   'P 1'
#
loop_
_entity.id
_entity.type
_entity.pdbx_description
1 polymer ?
#
loop_
_entity_poly.entity_id
_entity_poly.type
_entity_poly.pdbx_seq_one_letter_code
_entity_poly.pdbx_strand_id
1 'polypeptide(L)'
;MRTWYIEDAGGGCRAFSEVVVLVSENPEESHISTIPLTWSGGESLEEVVCRAVVGLMESAGVTEEDHVLVCSGNIFHGLHAWLTENNYNWEFARMDGLAHDVAENEFYNQILKAGFPPHIKLTDRNYRDFYRVVEKWIMEDESRHSFFKDRSVRQKPVETRYVLKANGARKQRCCACRKSILPYTPLVEFKARQEGKRVRKFFHPECSPITPLKNKLKTAPGVIGEKKIEGVLSTCRNETVCAVCGEAITPGSDAFYSYPSGKLTVCHTRCVVKKSELHSPGED
;
A
#
# COMPACT_ATOMS: atom_id res chain seq x y z
N MET A 1 11.41 30.87 5.71
CA MET A 1 11.01 29.55 6.20
C MET A 1 9.58 29.62 6.71
N ARG A 2 8.66 29.22 5.84
CA ARG A 2 7.26 28.98 6.16
C ARG A 2 7.07 27.50 6.49
N THR A 3 5.95 27.18 7.13
CA THR A 3 5.52 25.80 7.34
C THR A 3 4.26 25.57 6.52
N TRP A 4 4.29 24.53 5.70
CA TRP A 4 3.21 24.15 4.81
C TRP A 4 2.64 22.80 5.20
N TYR A 5 1.33 22.68 5.20
CA TYR A 5 0.59 21.47 5.53
C TYR A 5 -0.13 20.95 4.27
N ILE A 6 0.07 19.67 3.96
CA ILE A 6 -0.53 19.00 2.81
C ILE A 6 -1.48 17.91 3.30
N GLU A 7 -2.77 18.06 3.00
CA GLU A 7 -3.85 17.14 3.40
C GLU A 7 -4.79 16.84 2.22
N ASP A 8 -5.52 15.73 2.32
CA ASP A 8 -6.61 15.35 1.44
C ASP A 8 -7.96 15.16 2.14
N ALA A 9 -9.03 15.26 1.37
CA ALA A 9 -10.37 14.85 1.80
C ALA A 9 -11.10 14.12 0.68
N GLY A 10 -12.05 13.26 1.07
CA GLY A 10 -12.91 12.54 0.14
C GLY A 10 -12.33 11.25 -0.44
N GLY A 11 -11.10 10.85 -0.11
CA GLY A 11 -10.48 9.60 -0.60
C GLY A 11 -11.29 8.32 -0.29
N GLY A 12 -12.02 8.32 0.84
CA GLY A 12 -12.90 7.22 1.23
C GLY A 12 -14.27 7.20 0.54
N CYS A 13 -14.69 8.31 -0.09
CA CYS A 13 -15.97 8.42 -0.79
C CYS A 13 -15.82 7.88 -2.22
N ARG A 14 -16.81 7.14 -2.72
CA ARG A 14 -16.81 6.66 -4.12
C ARG A 14 -17.23 7.71 -5.13
N ALA A 15 -17.73 8.84 -4.66
CA ALA A 15 -18.19 9.95 -5.48
C ALA A 15 -17.46 11.25 -5.12
N PHE A 16 -17.55 12.22 -6.02
CA PHE A 16 -16.88 13.53 -5.98
C PHE A 16 -15.36 13.42 -6.05
N SER A 17 -14.69 14.52 -6.38
CA SER A 17 -13.23 14.53 -6.49
C SER A 17 -12.60 14.43 -5.11
N GLU A 18 -11.45 13.76 -4.97
CA GLU A 18 -10.60 14.06 -3.80
C GLU A 18 -10.17 15.51 -3.86
N VAL A 19 -10.21 16.18 -2.71
CA VAL A 19 -9.59 17.49 -2.55
C VAL A 19 -8.19 17.26 -2.02
N VAL A 20 -7.22 17.99 -2.54
CA VAL A 20 -5.90 18.14 -1.93
C VAL A 20 -5.67 19.61 -1.65
N VAL A 21 -5.10 19.90 -0.49
CA VAL A 21 -4.86 21.27 -0.04
C VAL A 21 -3.39 21.45 0.34
N LEU A 22 -2.92 22.67 0.17
CA LEU A 22 -1.63 23.16 0.66
C LEU A 22 -1.92 24.41 1.48
N VAL A 23 -1.61 24.37 2.78
CA VAL A 23 -1.98 25.43 3.72
C VAL A 23 -0.76 25.92 4.49
N SER A 24 -0.62 27.22 4.66
CA SER A 24 0.27 27.84 5.65
C SER A 24 -0.62 28.52 6.70
N GLU A 25 -0.24 28.42 7.96
CA GLU A 25 -0.95 29.10 9.05
C GLU A 25 -0.33 30.46 9.40
N ASN A 26 0.93 30.70 8.98
CA ASN A 26 1.69 31.91 9.31
C ASN A 26 2.54 32.38 8.11
N PRO A 27 2.03 33.28 7.25
CA PRO A 27 0.66 33.81 7.27
C PRO A 27 -0.37 32.76 6.87
N GLU A 28 -1.63 32.99 7.23
CA GLU A 28 -2.74 32.16 6.79
C GLU A 28 -2.90 32.24 5.27
N GLU A 29 -2.68 31.12 4.59
CA GLU A 29 -2.73 31.01 3.14
C GLU A 29 -3.19 29.59 2.78
N SER A 30 -4.11 29.45 1.83
CA SER A 30 -4.60 28.14 1.39
C SER A 30 -4.70 28.05 -0.12
N HIS A 31 -4.22 26.92 -0.63
CA HIS A 31 -4.26 26.53 -2.02
C HIS A 31 -4.95 25.19 -2.14
N ILE A 32 -5.81 25.04 -3.15
CA ILE A 32 -6.74 23.92 -3.27
C ILE A 32 -6.67 23.37 -4.69
N SER A 33 -6.63 22.05 -4.80
CA SER A 33 -6.84 21.34 -6.06
C SER A 33 -7.84 20.20 -5.88
N THR A 34 -8.50 19.83 -6.97
CA THR A 34 -9.39 18.66 -7.00
C THR A 34 -8.85 17.63 -7.98
N ILE A 35 -8.81 16.37 -7.55
CA ILE A 35 -8.35 15.26 -8.38
C ILE A 35 -9.49 14.85 -9.32
N PRO A 36 -9.29 14.91 -10.65
CA PRO A 36 -10.35 14.60 -11.61
C PRO A 36 -11.01 13.25 -11.36
N LEU A 37 -12.34 13.16 -11.57
CA LEU A 37 -13.08 11.91 -11.38
C LEU A 37 -12.55 10.77 -12.27
N THR A 38 -12.01 11.12 -13.44
CA THR A 38 -11.36 10.23 -14.41
C THR A 38 -10.23 10.99 -15.14
N TRP A 39 -9.29 10.26 -15.75
CA TRP A 39 -8.22 10.80 -16.58
C TRP A 39 -7.76 9.75 -17.60
N SER A 40 -7.06 10.21 -18.64
CA SER A 40 -6.41 9.35 -19.63
C SER A 40 -4.89 9.51 -19.51
N GLY A 41 -4.13 8.42 -19.65
CA GLY A 41 -2.66 8.52 -19.66
C GLY A 41 -1.92 7.40 -18.94
N GLY A 42 -2.64 6.46 -18.30
CA GLY A 42 -2.01 5.36 -17.57
C GLY A 42 -1.38 5.76 -16.24
N GLU A 43 -1.33 7.06 -15.92
CA GLU A 43 -0.95 7.60 -14.61
C GLU A 43 -1.78 6.92 -13.50
N SER A 44 -1.12 6.56 -12.42
CA SER A 44 -1.73 6.14 -11.17
C SER A 44 -2.31 7.33 -10.41
N LEU A 45 -3.21 7.05 -9.45
CA LEU A 45 -3.74 8.09 -8.56
C LEU A 45 -2.61 8.84 -7.80
N GLU A 46 -1.56 8.13 -7.39
CA GLU A 46 -0.43 8.72 -6.66
C GLU A 46 0.34 9.72 -7.54
N GLU A 47 0.53 9.43 -8.83
CA GLU A 47 1.16 10.34 -9.79
C GLU A 47 0.30 11.57 -10.08
N VAL A 48 -1.02 11.39 -10.26
CA VAL A 48 -1.95 12.51 -10.47
C VAL A 48 -2.01 13.42 -9.24
N VAL A 49 -2.03 12.85 -8.04
CA VAL A 49 -2.00 13.60 -6.78
C VAL A 49 -0.67 14.33 -6.62
N CYS A 50 0.46 13.66 -6.87
CA CYS A 50 1.78 14.28 -6.81
C CYS A 50 1.86 15.49 -7.73
N ARG A 51 1.45 15.35 -9.00
CA ARG A 51 1.43 16.44 -9.97
C ARG A 51 0.52 17.60 -9.54
N ALA A 52 -0.66 17.30 -9.00
CA ALA A 52 -1.56 18.32 -8.49
C ALA A 52 -0.95 19.11 -7.33
N VAL A 53 -0.33 18.42 -6.37
CA VAL A 53 0.29 19.05 -5.20
C VAL A 53 1.53 19.84 -5.57
N VAL A 54 2.39 19.32 -6.44
CA VAL A 54 3.55 20.06 -6.96
C VAL A 54 3.09 21.36 -7.64
N GLY A 55 2.01 21.32 -8.44
CA GLY A 55 1.43 22.53 -9.02
C GLY A 55 0.93 23.55 -7.98
N LEU A 56 0.38 23.09 -6.85
CA LEU A 56 0.04 23.98 -5.72
C LEU A 56 1.30 24.58 -5.09
N MET A 57 2.33 23.77 -4.87
CA MET A 57 3.61 24.21 -4.28
C MET A 57 4.28 25.28 -5.16
N GLU A 58 4.35 25.05 -6.47
CA GLU A 58 4.87 26.01 -7.44
C GLU A 58 4.06 27.32 -7.43
N SER A 59 2.73 27.23 -7.40
CA SER A 59 1.85 28.41 -7.37
C SER A 59 1.97 29.21 -6.08
N ALA A 60 2.21 28.54 -4.95
CA ALA A 60 2.40 29.14 -3.64
C ALA A 60 3.85 29.64 -3.40
N GLY A 61 4.77 29.32 -4.30
CA GLY A 61 6.19 29.67 -4.17
C GLY A 61 6.89 28.92 -3.04
N VAL A 62 6.49 27.67 -2.77
CA VAL A 62 7.16 26.79 -1.79
C VAL A 62 8.58 26.48 -2.27
N THR A 63 9.55 26.54 -1.36
CA THR A 63 10.95 26.24 -1.66
C THR A 63 11.49 25.12 -0.76
N GLU A 64 12.67 24.60 -1.10
CA GLU A 64 13.37 23.58 -0.29
C GLU A 64 13.73 24.07 1.13
N GLU A 65 13.76 25.40 1.34
CA GLU A 65 14.01 26.03 2.64
C GLU A 65 12.77 26.06 3.55
N ASP A 66 11.58 25.87 2.98
CA ASP A 66 10.35 25.77 3.74
C ASP A 66 10.21 24.38 4.38
N HIS A 67 9.43 24.30 5.45
CA HIS A 67 9.13 23.04 6.11
C HIS A 67 7.79 22.49 5.63
N VAL A 68 7.77 21.29 5.07
CA VAL A 68 6.58 20.68 4.47
C VAL A 68 6.10 19.49 5.32
N LEU A 69 4.93 19.63 5.91
CA LEU A 69 4.26 18.59 6.69
C LEU A 69 3.22 17.90 5.81
N VAL A 70 3.36 16.59 5.63
CA VAL A 70 2.48 15.82 4.73
C VAL A 70 1.70 14.77 5.50
N CYS A 71 0.41 14.64 5.18
CA CYS A 71 -0.41 13.56 5.72
C CYS A 71 0.18 12.19 5.35
N SER A 72 0.04 11.22 6.26
CA SER A 72 0.45 9.81 6.05
C SER A 72 -0.46 9.01 5.10
N GLY A 73 -1.42 9.67 4.44
CA GLY A 73 -2.33 9.06 3.48
C GLY A 73 -1.58 8.38 2.33
N ASN A 74 -2.00 7.16 1.97
CA ASN A 74 -1.33 6.39 0.91
C ASN A 74 -1.34 7.06 -0.47
N ILE A 75 -2.21 8.06 -0.68
CA ILE A 75 -2.27 8.79 -1.95
C ILE A 75 -1.04 9.69 -2.14
N PHE A 76 -0.34 10.02 -1.05
CA PHE A 76 0.82 10.90 -1.02
C PHE A 76 2.15 10.16 -1.11
N HIS A 77 2.18 8.83 -1.23
CA HIS A 77 3.45 8.09 -1.30
C HIS A 77 4.35 8.54 -2.46
N GLY A 78 3.75 8.82 -3.63
CA GLY A 78 4.49 9.39 -4.76
C GLY A 78 5.08 10.77 -4.44
N LEU A 79 4.33 11.61 -3.72
CA LEU A 79 4.79 12.92 -3.26
C LEU A 79 5.92 12.81 -2.22
N HIS A 80 5.84 11.85 -1.29
CA HIS A 80 6.90 11.61 -0.29
C HIS A 80 8.23 11.28 -0.97
N ALA A 81 8.19 10.40 -1.99
CA ALA A 81 9.37 10.07 -2.79
C ALA A 81 9.89 11.32 -3.52
N TRP A 82 9.01 12.05 -4.21
CA TRP A 82 9.37 13.26 -4.96
C TRP A 82 10.01 14.34 -4.07
N LEU A 83 9.44 14.63 -2.90
CA LEU A 83 10.00 15.60 -1.95
C LEU A 83 11.40 15.21 -1.48
N THR A 84 11.62 13.90 -1.26
CA THR A 84 12.92 13.35 -0.85
C THR A 84 13.94 13.47 -1.96
N GLU A 85 13.58 13.07 -3.18
CA GLU A 85 14.44 13.13 -4.37
C GLU A 85 14.83 14.58 -4.74
N ASN A 86 13.96 15.54 -4.44
CA ASN A 86 14.17 16.96 -4.71
C ASN A 86 14.62 17.76 -3.47
N ASN A 87 15.13 17.10 -2.43
CA ASN A 87 15.76 17.70 -1.25
C ASN A 87 14.88 18.70 -0.45
N TYR A 88 13.56 18.56 -0.49
CA TYR A 88 12.68 19.36 0.37
C TYR A 88 12.82 18.95 1.84
N ASN A 89 12.75 19.93 2.74
CA ASN A 89 12.64 19.69 4.18
C ASN A 89 11.21 19.27 4.54
N TRP A 90 10.94 17.96 4.59
CA TRP A 90 9.60 17.44 4.84
C TRP A 90 9.55 16.32 5.90
N GLU A 91 8.41 16.17 6.56
CA GLU A 91 8.12 15.04 7.44
C GLU A 91 6.62 14.66 7.45
N PHE A 92 6.32 13.50 8.06
CA PHE A 92 4.94 13.08 8.27
C PHE A 92 4.30 13.87 9.39
N ALA A 93 3.10 14.39 9.15
CA ALA A 93 2.25 14.93 10.19
C ALA A 93 0.89 14.24 10.20
N ARG A 94 0.33 14.13 11.41
CA ARG A 94 -1.10 13.90 11.58
C ARG A 94 -1.76 15.26 11.42
N MET A 95 -2.60 15.43 10.40
CA MET A 95 -3.27 16.70 10.23
C MET A 95 -4.46 16.81 11.18
N ASP A 96 -4.44 17.90 11.89
CA ASP A 96 -5.54 18.52 12.60
C ASP A 96 -5.48 20.03 12.31
N GLY A 97 -6.51 20.78 12.71
CA GLY A 97 -6.55 22.22 12.48
C GLY A 97 -6.84 22.61 11.03
N LEU A 98 -6.22 23.72 10.59
CA LEU A 98 -6.68 24.47 9.42
C LEU A 98 -6.65 23.65 8.12
N ALA A 99 -5.57 22.92 7.86
CA ALA A 99 -5.45 22.11 6.64
C ALA A 99 -6.56 21.05 6.53
N HIS A 100 -6.87 20.39 7.65
CA HIS A 100 -7.94 19.41 7.71
C HIS A 100 -9.32 20.06 7.48
N ASP A 101 -9.58 21.19 8.13
CA ASP A 101 -10.85 21.90 8.02
C ASP A 101 -11.08 22.44 6.60
N VAL A 102 -10.04 22.98 5.96
CA VAL A 102 -10.11 23.46 4.57
C VAL A 102 -10.41 22.30 3.61
N ALA A 103 -9.71 21.16 3.74
CA ALA A 103 -9.92 20.00 2.89
C ALA A 103 -11.34 19.42 3.02
N GLU A 104 -11.80 19.19 4.25
CA GLU A 104 -13.14 18.65 4.53
C GLU A 104 -14.25 19.60 4.08
N ASN A 105 -14.08 20.91 4.32
CA ASN A 105 -15.06 21.90 3.91
C ASN A 105 -15.16 21.99 2.39
N GLU A 106 -14.04 21.97 1.66
CA GLU A 106 -14.11 22.00 0.20
C GLU A 106 -14.68 20.71 -0.38
N PHE A 107 -14.36 19.55 0.20
CA PHE A 107 -15.00 18.30 -0.20
C PHE A 107 -16.52 18.37 0.03
N TYR A 108 -16.97 18.87 1.18
CA TYR A 108 -18.38 19.07 1.45
C TYR A 108 -19.05 20.08 0.50
N ASN A 109 -18.36 21.17 0.16
CA ASN A 109 -18.85 22.17 -0.78
C ASN A 109 -19.11 21.58 -2.17
N GLN A 110 -18.29 20.66 -2.66
CA GLN A 110 -18.56 19.95 -3.92
C GLN A 110 -19.89 19.20 -3.86
N ILE A 111 -20.17 18.52 -2.74
CA ILE A 111 -21.40 17.75 -2.53
C ILE A 111 -22.61 18.68 -2.49
N LEU A 112 -22.50 19.83 -1.81
CA LEU A 112 -23.55 20.84 -1.77
C LEU A 112 -23.83 21.46 -3.15
N LYS A 113 -22.78 21.80 -3.91
CA LYS A 113 -22.90 22.35 -5.27
C LYS A 113 -23.63 21.38 -6.21
N ALA A 114 -23.54 20.07 -5.94
CA ALA A 114 -24.28 19.05 -6.67
C ALA A 114 -25.76 18.90 -6.26
N GLY A 115 -26.22 19.64 -5.25
CA GLY A 115 -27.61 19.64 -4.79
C GLY A 115 -27.88 18.73 -3.59
N PHE A 116 -26.85 18.26 -2.89
CA PHE A 116 -27.03 17.44 -1.69
C PHE A 116 -27.65 18.27 -0.53
N PRO A 117 -28.53 17.70 0.31
CA PRO A 117 -29.22 18.46 1.34
C PRO A 117 -28.26 19.03 2.40
N PRO A 118 -28.24 20.36 2.64
CA PRO A 118 -27.22 21.03 3.46
C PRO A 118 -27.31 20.75 4.97
N HIS A 119 -28.42 20.19 5.42
CA HIS A 119 -28.62 19.79 6.82
C HIS A 119 -27.96 18.44 7.15
N ILE A 120 -27.58 17.65 6.14
CA ILE A 120 -26.88 16.37 6.33
C ILE A 120 -25.38 16.65 6.30
N LYS A 121 -24.74 16.61 7.46
CA LYS A 121 -23.31 16.91 7.62
C LYS A 121 -22.57 15.70 8.20
N LEU A 122 -21.26 15.70 8.01
CA LEU A 122 -20.37 14.81 8.75
C LEU A 122 -20.44 15.18 10.24
N THR A 123 -20.77 14.21 11.09
CA THR A 123 -20.78 14.36 12.56
C THR A 123 -19.83 13.34 13.18
N ASP A 124 -19.13 13.73 14.25
CA ASP A 124 -18.24 12.86 15.04
C ASP A 124 -17.20 12.09 14.21
N ARG A 125 -16.74 12.67 13.09
CA ARG A 125 -15.84 12.02 12.11
C ARG A 125 -16.38 10.65 11.63
N ASN A 126 -17.70 10.46 11.60
CA ASN A 126 -18.34 9.25 11.09
C ASN A 126 -18.43 9.24 9.55
N TYR A 127 -17.25 9.22 8.92
CA TYR A 127 -17.11 9.22 7.46
C TYR A 127 -17.86 8.09 6.78
N ARG A 128 -17.87 6.91 7.40
CA ARG A 128 -18.47 5.71 6.80
C ARG A 128 -19.95 5.92 6.54
N ASP A 129 -20.69 6.43 7.52
CA ASP A 129 -22.13 6.59 7.36
C ASP A 129 -22.46 7.82 6.52
N PHE A 130 -21.71 8.91 6.67
CA PHE A 130 -21.85 10.09 5.80
C PHE A 130 -21.67 9.71 4.31
N TYR A 131 -20.58 9.01 3.95
CA TYR A 131 -20.34 8.59 2.56
C TYR A 131 -21.41 7.60 2.06
N ARG A 132 -21.95 6.72 2.91
CA ARG A 132 -23.07 5.86 2.52
C ARG A 132 -24.33 6.64 2.19
N VAL A 133 -24.64 7.69 2.94
CA VAL A 133 -25.79 8.56 2.67
C VAL A 133 -25.59 9.30 1.35
N VAL A 134 -24.40 9.87 1.11
CA VAL A 134 -24.04 10.53 -0.15
C VAL A 134 -24.16 9.57 -1.34
N GLU A 135 -23.59 8.36 -1.22
CA GLU A 135 -23.68 7.34 -2.27
C GLU A 135 -25.14 6.93 -2.54
N LYS A 136 -25.95 6.76 -1.51
CA LYS A 136 -27.38 6.43 -1.67
C LYS A 136 -28.12 7.55 -2.40
N TRP A 137 -27.90 8.81 -2.00
CA TRP A 137 -28.50 9.96 -2.66
C TRP A 137 -28.11 10.07 -4.15
N ILE A 138 -26.89 9.70 -4.52
CA ILE A 138 -26.49 9.62 -5.94
C ILE A 138 -27.27 8.51 -6.65
N MET A 139 -27.36 7.32 -6.04
CA MET A 139 -28.02 6.15 -6.64
C MET A 139 -29.54 6.30 -6.80
N GLU A 140 -30.15 7.27 -6.13
CA GLU A 140 -31.59 7.56 -6.25
C GLU A 140 -31.96 8.26 -7.57
N ASP A 141 -30.99 8.75 -8.33
CA ASP A 141 -31.21 9.50 -9.57
C ASP A 141 -30.03 9.34 -10.53
N GLU A 142 -30.28 8.70 -11.66
CA GLU A 142 -29.26 8.38 -12.65
C GLU A 142 -28.52 9.61 -13.19
N SER A 143 -29.14 10.80 -13.18
CA SER A 143 -28.48 12.04 -13.61
C SER A 143 -27.28 12.41 -12.74
N ARG A 144 -27.22 11.89 -11.50
CA ARG A 144 -26.14 12.11 -10.53
C ARG A 144 -25.00 11.11 -10.67
N HIS A 145 -25.14 10.07 -11.49
CA HIS A 145 -24.10 9.04 -11.65
C HIS A 145 -22.78 9.59 -12.19
N SER A 146 -22.82 10.75 -12.87
CA SER A 146 -21.63 11.49 -13.32
C SER A 146 -20.69 11.91 -12.18
N PHE A 147 -21.18 11.95 -10.93
CA PHE A 147 -20.35 12.23 -9.75
C PHE A 147 -19.52 11.04 -9.27
N PHE A 148 -19.73 9.83 -9.80
CA PHE A 148 -18.93 8.68 -9.41
C PHE A 148 -17.50 8.77 -9.96
N LYS A 149 -16.54 8.44 -9.09
CA LYS A 149 -15.13 8.28 -9.47
C LYS A 149 -14.97 7.08 -10.41
N ASP A 150 -14.20 7.25 -11.47
CA ASP A 150 -13.86 6.16 -12.38
C ASP A 150 -12.85 5.20 -11.73
N ARG A 151 -13.35 4.03 -11.32
CA ARG A 151 -12.52 3.04 -10.62
C ARG A 151 -11.50 2.37 -11.53
N SER A 152 -11.61 2.48 -12.86
CA SER A 152 -10.67 1.81 -13.76
C SER A 152 -9.28 2.46 -13.69
N VAL A 153 -9.23 3.79 -13.67
CA VAL A 153 -7.98 4.58 -13.63
C VAL A 153 -7.49 4.83 -12.20
N ARG A 154 -8.39 4.74 -11.22
CA ARG A 154 -8.08 4.95 -9.78
C ARG A 154 -7.63 3.68 -9.05
N GLN A 155 -7.63 2.53 -9.71
CA GLN A 155 -7.17 1.27 -9.11
C GLN A 155 -5.66 1.19 -9.14
N LYS A 156 -5.04 0.78 -8.01
CA LYS A 156 -3.62 0.42 -8.02
C LYS A 156 -3.36 -0.67 -9.09
N PRO A 157 -2.20 -0.63 -9.76
CA PRO A 157 -1.82 -1.60 -10.78
C PRO A 157 -2.02 -3.02 -10.30
N VAL A 158 -2.46 -3.91 -11.19
CA VAL A 158 -2.83 -5.27 -10.82
C VAL A 158 -1.65 -6.06 -10.25
N GLU A 159 -0.44 -5.73 -10.69
CA GLU A 159 0.86 -6.25 -10.25
C GLU A 159 1.03 -6.08 -8.73
N THR A 160 0.56 -4.97 -8.16
CA THR A 160 0.65 -4.70 -6.70
C THR A 160 -0.19 -5.67 -5.86
N ARG A 161 -1.10 -6.41 -6.51
CA ARG A 161 -1.96 -7.45 -5.89
C ARG A 161 -1.24 -8.79 -5.84
N TYR A 162 -0.17 -8.98 -6.61
CA TYR A 162 0.68 -10.17 -6.58
C TYR A 162 1.88 -9.91 -5.67
N VAL A 163 2.14 -10.84 -4.76
CA VAL A 163 3.26 -10.75 -3.82
C VAL A 163 4.06 -12.05 -3.85
N LEU A 164 5.34 -11.98 -4.21
CA LEU A 164 6.28 -13.09 -4.06
C LEU A 164 6.65 -13.22 -2.58
N LYS A 165 6.50 -14.42 -2.02
CA LYS A 165 6.75 -14.68 -0.60
C LYS A 165 6.96 -16.16 -0.31
N ALA A 166 7.39 -16.46 0.92
CA ALA A 166 7.35 -17.80 1.47
C ALA A 166 5.90 -18.31 1.63
N ASN A 167 5.65 -19.56 1.26
CA ASN A 167 4.45 -20.26 1.68
C ASN A 167 4.45 -20.50 3.19
N GLY A 168 3.28 -20.52 3.80
CA GLY A 168 3.15 -20.93 5.20
C GLY A 168 3.26 -22.44 5.39
N ALA A 169 2.93 -22.91 6.59
CA ALA A 169 2.96 -24.32 6.97
C ALA A 169 2.00 -25.24 6.17
N ARG A 170 1.00 -24.67 5.49
CA ARG A 170 -0.01 -25.44 4.75
C ARG A 170 0.37 -25.54 3.27
N LYS A 171 0.19 -26.73 2.69
CA LYS A 171 0.20 -26.91 1.24
C LYS A 171 -0.85 -26.01 0.60
N GLN A 172 -0.49 -25.37 -0.51
CA GLN A 172 -1.43 -24.65 -1.36
C GLN A 172 -1.55 -25.37 -2.69
N ARG A 173 -2.58 -25.04 -3.47
CA ARG A 173 -2.74 -25.53 -4.84
C ARG A 173 -2.54 -24.38 -5.81
N CYS A 174 -1.66 -24.57 -6.79
CA CYS A 174 -1.43 -23.57 -7.82
C CYS A 174 -2.67 -23.41 -8.70
N CYS A 175 -3.10 -22.16 -8.93
CA CYS A 175 -4.27 -21.89 -9.76
C CYS A 175 -4.04 -22.12 -11.26
N ALA A 176 -2.79 -22.05 -11.73
CA ALA A 176 -2.45 -22.29 -13.13
C ALA A 176 -2.22 -23.78 -13.40
N CYS A 177 -1.14 -24.37 -12.88
CA CYS A 177 -0.76 -25.76 -13.18
C CYS A 177 -1.51 -26.82 -12.36
N ARG A 178 -2.32 -26.41 -11.37
CA ARG A 178 -3.10 -27.27 -10.46
C ARG A 178 -2.29 -28.22 -9.57
N LYS A 179 -0.95 -28.18 -9.63
CA LYS A 179 -0.04 -28.93 -8.75
C LYS A 179 0.06 -28.31 -7.35
N SER A 180 0.57 -29.08 -6.40
CA SER A 180 0.80 -28.62 -5.02
C SER A 180 1.97 -27.64 -4.96
N ILE A 181 1.80 -26.58 -4.17
CA ILE A 181 2.86 -25.70 -3.68
C ILE A 181 3.18 -26.16 -2.25
N LEU A 182 4.42 -26.53 -1.99
CA LEU A 182 4.81 -27.13 -0.72
C LEU A 182 4.90 -26.08 0.39
N PRO A 183 4.79 -26.47 1.68
CA PRO A 183 5.03 -25.57 2.79
C PRO A 183 6.42 -24.96 2.72
N TYR A 184 6.55 -23.69 3.12
CA TYR A 184 7.84 -23.00 3.19
C TYR A 184 8.67 -23.01 1.89
N THR A 185 8.02 -23.11 0.74
CA THR A 185 8.65 -22.84 -0.57
C THR A 185 8.21 -21.48 -1.11
N PRO A 186 8.94 -20.90 -2.09
CA PRO A 186 8.48 -19.71 -2.79
C PRO A 186 7.08 -19.90 -3.39
N LEU A 187 6.24 -18.87 -3.28
CA LEU A 187 4.97 -18.76 -3.99
C LEU A 187 4.64 -17.31 -4.33
N VAL A 188 3.78 -17.13 -5.32
CA VAL A 188 3.14 -15.86 -5.61
C VAL A 188 1.70 -15.89 -5.11
N GLU A 189 1.37 -14.92 -4.27
CA GLU A 189 0.05 -14.75 -3.69
C GLU A 189 -0.65 -13.56 -4.35
N PHE A 190 -1.77 -13.80 -5.02
CA PHE A 190 -2.69 -12.75 -5.48
C PHE A 190 -3.71 -12.42 -4.39
N LYS A 191 -3.90 -11.14 -4.09
CA LYS A 191 -4.91 -10.63 -3.15
C LYS A 191 -5.73 -9.51 -3.77
N ALA A 192 -7.04 -9.69 -3.82
CA ALA A 192 -7.96 -8.62 -4.20
C ALA A 192 -9.24 -8.66 -3.37
N ARG A 193 -10.03 -7.59 -3.42
CA ARG A 193 -11.45 -7.63 -3.12
C ARG A 193 -12.22 -7.63 -4.43
N GLN A 194 -13.08 -8.61 -4.62
CA GLN A 194 -14.02 -8.69 -5.75
C GLN A 194 -15.41 -8.78 -5.14
N GLU A 195 -16.31 -7.85 -5.52
CA GLU A 195 -17.68 -7.80 -5.01
C GLU A 195 -17.75 -7.83 -3.46
N GLY A 196 -16.85 -7.09 -2.81
CA GLY A 196 -16.74 -7.03 -1.34
C GLY A 196 -16.08 -8.26 -0.69
N LYS A 197 -15.88 -9.36 -1.42
CA LYS A 197 -15.26 -10.60 -0.92
C LYS A 197 -13.75 -10.57 -1.13
N ARG A 198 -13.00 -11.04 -0.12
CA ARG A 198 -11.54 -11.21 -0.24
C ARG A 198 -11.27 -12.44 -1.10
N VAL A 199 -10.61 -12.24 -2.24
CA VAL A 199 -10.17 -13.30 -3.15
C VAL A 199 -8.67 -13.49 -2.97
N ARG A 200 -8.25 -14.74 -2.77
CA ARG A 200 -6.85 -15.15 -2.71
C ARG A 200 -6.62 -16.25 -3.73
N LYS A 201 -5.58 -16.11 -4.54
CA LYS A 201 -5.09 -17.15 -5.46
C LYS A 201 -3.60 -17.36 -5.22
N PHE A 202 -3.15 -18.59 -5.41
CA PHE A 202 -1.76 -18.97 -5.18
C PHE A 202 -1.18 -19.56 -6.46
N PHE A 203 0.05 -19.19 -6.77
CA PHE A 203 0.78 -19.66 -7.94
C PHE A 203 2.18 -20.09 -7.51
N HIS A 204 2.75 -21.09 -8.19
CA HIS A 204 4.21 -21.20 -8.22
C HIS A 204 4.79 -19.94 -8.88
N PRO A 205 6.00 -19.48 -8.52
CA PRO A 205 6.60 -18.29 -9.13
C PRO A 205 6.60 -18.31 -10.66
N GLU A 206 7.01 -19.43 -11.25
CA GLU A 206 7.05 -19.68 -12.69
C GLU A 206 5.66 -19.84 -13.34
N CYS A 207 4.62 -20.07 -12.53
CA CYS A 207 3.24 -20.20 -12.97
C CYS A 207 2.44 -18.89 -12.80
N SER A 208 3.05 -17.83 -12.25
CA SER A 208 2.37 -16.56 -12.05
C SER A 208 2.08 -15.91 -13.41
N PRO A 209 0.85 -15.40 -13.65
CA PRO A 209 0.53 -14.73 -14.90
C PRO A 209 1.26 -13.39 -15.05
N ILE A 210 1.82 -12.85 -13.96
CA ILE A 210 2.43 -11.53 -13.88
C ILE A 210 3.65 -11.63 -12.96
N THR A 211 4.72 -10.90 -13.27
CA THR A 211 5.87 -10.70 -12.38
C THR A 211 5.46 -9.79 -11.21
N PRO A 212 5.49 -10.27 -9.96
CA PRO A 212 5.08 -9.46 -8.82
C PRO A 212 5.98 -8.24 -8.61
N LEU A 213 5.40 -7.05 -8.44
CA LEU A 213 6.17 -5.86 -8.03
C LEU A 213 6.64 -5.98 -6.57
N LYS A 214 5.90 -6.68 -5.72
CA LYS A 214 6.23 -6.82 -4.29
C LYS A 214 6.92 -8.15 -4.03
N ASN A 215 8.17 -8.09 -3.58
CA ASN A 215 8.92 -9.25 -3.11
C ASN A 215 9.09 -9.21 -1.58
N LYS A 216 8.57 -10.23 -0.89
CA LYS A 216 8.74 -10.46 0.55
C LYS A 216 9.39 -11.82 0.83
N LEU A 217 9.87 -12.49 -0.21
CA LEU A 217 10.57 -13.76 -0.07
C LEU A 217 11.99 -13.46 0.39
N LYS A 218 12.40 -14.10 1.49
CA LYS A 218 13.79 -14.14 1.93
C LYS A 218 14.31 -15.55 1.67
N THR A 219 15.37 -15.67 0.88
CA THR A 219 16.10 -16.93 0.68
C THR A 219 17.54 -16.76 1.11
N ALA A 220 18.19 -17.89 1.36
CA ALA A 220 19.63 -17.91 1.57
C ALA A 220 20.18 -19.25 1.06
N PRO A 221 21.44 -19.27 0.60
CA PRO A 221 22.18 -20.51 0.48
C PRO A 221 22.45 -21.08 1.87
N GLY A 222 22.40 -22.40 2.01
CA GLY A 222 22.75 -23.09 3.22
C GLY A 222 23.43 -24.42 2.95
N VAL A 223 24.12 -24.95 3.96
CA VAL A 223 24.75 -26.27 3.90
C VAL A 223 24.11 -27.18 4.94
N ILE A 224 23.57 -28.32 4.50
CA ILE A 224 23.03 -29.37 5.38
C ILE A 224 23.77 -30.67 5.08
N GLY A 225 24.57 -31.14 6.03
CA GLY A 225 25.56 -32.18 5.78
C GLY A 225 26.60 -31.68 4.78
N GLU A 226 26.76 -32.37 3.65
CA GLU A 226 27.68 -31.99 2.56
C GLU A 226 26.97 -31.28 1.39
N LYS A 227 25.64 -31.12 1.46
CA LYS A 227 24.85 -30.57 0.35
C LYS A 227 24.66 -29.07 0.51
N LYS A 228 25.00 -28.31 -0.54
CA LYS A 228 24.57 -26.91 -0.71
C LYS A 228 23.13 -26.88 -1.20
N ILE A 229 22.29 -26.07 -0.55
CA ILE A 229 20.86 -25.95 -0.88
C ILE A 229 20.39 -24.50 -0.71
N GLU A 230 19.53 -24.05 -1.63
CA GLU A 230 18.75 -22.82 -1.46
C GLU A 230 17.57 -23.09 -0.52
N GLY A 231 17.43 -22.32 0.54
CA GLY A 231 16.31 -22.42 1.46
C GLY A 231 15.58 -21.10 1.67
N VAL A 232 14.38 -21.19 2.22
CA VAL A 232 13.55 -20.05 2.57
C VAL A 232 13.78 -19.69 4.03
N LEU A 233 13.98 -18.40 4.30
CA LEU A 233 14.04 -17.85 5.64
C LEU A 233 12.65 -17.39 6.06
N SER A 234 12.16 -17.91 7.18
CA SER A 234 10.87 -17.50 7.72
C SER A 234 10.84 -17.64 9.23
N THR A 235 9.97 -16.86 9.87
CA THR A 235 9.74 -16.96 11.31
C THR A 235 9.12 -18.31 11.65
N CYS A 236 9.76 -19.02 12.58
CA CYS A 236 9.27 -20.26 13.13
C CYS A 236 7.98 -20.02 13.92
N ARG A 237 6.90 -20.72 13.58
CA ARG A 237 5.58 -20.50 14.22
C ARG A 237 5.31 -21.43 15.39
N ASN A 238 5.92 -22.61 15.36
CA ASN A 238 5.73 -23.66 16.35
C ASN A 238 7.11 -24.12 16.80
N GLU A 239 7.21 -24.58 18.04
CA GLU A 239 8.45 -25.21 18.49
C GLU A 239 8.76 -26.44 17.62
N THR A 240 10.02 -26.55 17.20
CA THR A 240 10.51 -27.67 16.39
C THR A 240 11.98 -27.90 16.71
N VAL A 241 12.53 -29.02 16.28
CA VAL A 241 13.95 -29.34 16.46
C VAL A 241 14.75 -28.99 15.21
N CYS A 242 15.92 -28.40 15.39
CA CYS A 242 16.88 -28.14 14.32
C CYS A 242 17.48 -29.45 13.82
N ALA A 243 17.39 -29.71 12.51
CA ALA A 243 17.90 -30.93 11.91
C ALA A 243 19.43 -31.05 11.89
N VAL A 244 20.17 -29.96 12.21
CA VAL A 244 21.64 -29.95 12.22
C VAL A 244 22.20 -30.14 13.63
N CYS A 245 21.79 -29.31 14.60
CA CYS A 245 22.33 -29.37 15.96
C CYS A 245 21.46 -30.15 16.95
N GLY A 246 20.22 -30.50 16.60
CA GLY A 246 19.29 -31.18 17.50
C GLY A 246 18.68 -30.31 18.61
N GLU A 247 19.04 -29.02 18.69
CA GLU A 247 18.45 -28.07 19.66
C GLU A 247 17.07 -27.58 19.18
N ALA A 248 16.25 -27.12 20.14
CA ALA A 248 14.95 -26.52 19.84
C ALA A 248 15.08 -25.18 19.09
N ILE A 249 14.15 -24.95 18.15
CA ILE A 249 13.90 -23.69 17.47
C ILE A 249 12.62 -23.12 18.06
N THR A 250 12.74 -22.03 18.81
CA THR A 250 11.61 -21.42 19.51
C THR A 250 10.67 -20.69 18.55
N PRO A 251 9.35 -20.65 18.83
CA PRO A 251 8.43 -19.79 18.11
C PRO A 251 8.89 -18.32 18.12
N GLY A 252 8.73 -17.64 16.99
CA GLY A 252 9.16 -16.24 16.82
C GLY A 252 10.61 -16.06 16.35
N SER A 253 11.45 -17.11 16.41
CA SER A 253 12.82 -17.06 15.88
C SER A 253 12.86 -17.25 14.36
N ASP A 254 13.90 -16.73 13.71
CA ASP A 254 14.14 -17.00 12.29
C ASP A 254 14.65 -18.43 12.08
N ALA A 255 14.07 -19.12 11.10
CA ALA A 255 14.42 -20.47 10.72
C ALA A 255 14.63 -20.61 9.21
N PHE A 256 15.48 -21.57 8.85
CA PHE A 256 15.77 -21.97 7.49
C PHE A 256 14.97 -23.21 7.13
N TYR A 257 14.20 -23.15 6.04
CA TYR A 257 13.36 -24.22 5.54
C TYR A 257 13.82 -24.68 4.16
N SER A 258 13.99 -25.98 3.96
CA SER A 258 14.43 -26.54 2.67
C SER A 258 13.95 -27.98 2.46
N TYR A 259 14.22 -28.55 1.27
CA TYR A 259 13.82 -29.91 0.88
C TYR A 259 14.98 -30.73 0.27
N PRO A 260 16.12 -30.95 0.97
CA PRO A 260 17.34 -31.55 0.40
C PRO A 260 17.19 -32.99 -0.12
N SER A 261 16.14 -33.68 0.31
CA SER A 261 15.79 -35.03 -0.15
C SER A 261 14.27 -35.16 -0.36
N GLY A 262 13.60 -34.08 -0.76
CA GLY A 262 12.14 -34.04 -0.96
C GLY A 262 11.32 -34.05 0.34
N LYS A 263 11.96 -34.06 1.51
CA LYS A 263 11.32 -33.90 2.83
C LYS A 263 11.64 -32.52 3.41
N LEU A 264 10.67 -31.91 4.08
CA LEU A 264 10.86 -30.63 4.74
C LEU A 264 11.91 -30.78 5.85
N THR A 265 12.95 -29.96 5.79
CA THR A 265 14.00 -29.86 6.79
C THR A 265 14.00 -28.45 7.36
N VAL A 266 14.02 -28.34 8.69
CA VAL A 266 14.04 -27.06 9.41
C VAL A 266 15.32 -26.96 10.22
N CYS A 267 16.02 -25.84 10.10
CA CYS A 267 17.27 -25.58 10.80
C CYS A 267 17.27 -24.17 11.39
N HIS A 268 18.05 -23.93 12.44
CA HIS A 268 18.40 -22.54 12.78
C HIS A 268 19.16 -21.92 11.62
N THR A 269 18.92 -20.65 11.33
CA THR A 269 19.64 -19.92 10.28
C THR A 269 21.16 -19.97 10.51
N ARG A 270 21.62 -19.82 11.76
CA ARG A 270 23.04 -19.89 12.16
C ARG A 270 23.71 -21.25 11.89
N CYS A 271 22.93 -22.33 11.82
CA CYS A 271 23.48 -23.68 11.65
C CYS A 271 23.76 -24.02 10.19
N VAL A 272 23.18 -23.28 9.24
CA VAL A 272 23.23 -23.62 7.81
C VAL A 272 23.70 -22.46 6.94
N VAL A 273 23.42 -21.21 7.32
CA VAL A 273 23.84 -20.01 6.58
C VAL A 273 25.10 -19.45 7.22
N LYS A 274 26.18 -19.33 6.45
CA LYS A 274 27.38 -18.61 6.90
C LYS A 274 27.06 -17.11 6.98
N LYS A 275 27.55 -16.43 8.02
CA LYS A 275 27.27 -14.99 8.28
C LYS A 275 27.55 -14.06 7.08
N SER A 276 28.40 -14.45 6.14
CA SER A 276 28.79 -13.65 4.97
C SER A 276 27.83 -13.74 3.77
N GLU A 277 26.75 -14.53 3.83
CA GLU A 277 25.91 -14.85 2.64
C GLU A 277 24.43 -14.46 2.78
N LEU A 278 24.05 -13.72 3.84
CA LEU A 278 22.69 -13.18 3.99
C LEU A 278 22.44 -12.09 2.93
N HIS A 279 21.79 -12.45 1.84
CA HIS A 279 21.31 -11.47 0.86
C HIS A 279 20.01 -10.85 1.39
N SER A 280 20.07 -9.58 1.78
CA SER A 280 18.90 -8.73 1.88
C SER A 280 18.46 -8.38 0.45
N PRO A 281 17.22 -8.69 0.02
CA PRO A 281 16.73 -8.17 -1.24
C PRO A 281 16.44 -6.66 -1.07
N GLY A 282 17.25 -5.84 -1.76
CA GLY A 282 16.94 -4.50 -2.28
C GLY A 282 16.21 -3.51 -1.37
N GLU A 283 16.97 -2.61 -0.76
CA GLU A 283 16.65 -1.18 -0.85
C GLU A 283 17.15 -0.72 -2.22
N ASP A 284 16.28 -0.76 -3.21
CA ASP A 284 16.34 -0.05 -4.51
C ASP A 284 14.88 0.15 -4.96
#